data_AF-A0A7S2PKZ7-F1
#
_entry.id   AF-A0A7S2PKZ7-F1
#
_cell.length_a   1.000
_cell.length_b   1.000
_cell.length_c   1.000
_cell.angle_alpha   90.00
_cell.angle_beta   90.00
_cell.angle_gamma   90.00
#
_symmetry.space_group_name_H-M   'P 1'
#
loop_
_entity.id
_entity.type
_entity.pdbx_description
1 polymer ?
#
loop_
_entity_poly.entity_id
_entity_poly.type
_entity_poly.pdbx_seq_one_letter_code
_entity_poly.pdbx_strand_id
1 'polypeptide(L)'
;VKDSETQQTFLHTICDNPSLKYNAQIIARVVIQYPEAVTCVDSKGMTPLHYVCKAPCKSSKIVSIIDSLCIIDPAALVVENEDGETPLEVFVMSQRSRTGKEEKNQRRAMSILHNETAKYMVRIRDVKASAEIAIRG
;
A
#
# COMPACT_ATOMS: atom_id res chain seq x y z
N VAL A 1 -18.34 3.12 -2.41
CA VAL A 1 -18.73 4.07 -3.48
C VAL A 1 -17.51 4.88 -3.87
N LYS A 2 -17.25 5.01 -5.17
CA LYS A 2 -16.15 5.83 -5.71
C LYS A 2 -16.67 7.20 -6.11
N ASP A 3 -15.84 8.22 -5.94
CA ASP A 3 -16.07 9.54 -6.51
C ASP A 3 -16.11 9.46 -8.05
N SER A 4 -17.04 10.16 -8.70
CA SER A 4 -17.28 9.98 -10.14
C SER A 4 -16.15 10.53 -11.02
N GLU A 5 -15.45 11.56 -10.54
CA GLU A 5 -14.37 12.21 -11.29
C GLU A 5 -13.04 11.52 -11.03
N THR A 6 -12.67 11.39 -9.75
CA THR A 6 -11.35 10.89 -9.35
C THR A 6 -11.30 9.37 -9.21
N GLN A 7 -12.44 8.69 -9.18
CA GLN A 7 -12.59 7.26 -8.85
C GLN A 7 -12.05 6.89 -7.46
N GLN A 8 -11.81 7.87 -6.60
CA GLN A 8 -11.32 7.65 -5.25
C GLN A 8 -12.42 7.07 -4.35
N THR A 9 -12.05 6.09 -3.54
CA THR A 9 -12.85 5.65 -2.39
C THR A 9 -12.57 6.55 -1.18
N PHE A 10 -13.42 6.46 -0.15
CA PHE A 10 -13.15 7.13 1.14
C PHE A 10 -11.75 6.82 1.70
N LEU A 11 -11.26 5.58 1.51
CA LEU A 11 -9.94 5.17 1.96
C LEU A 11 -8.81 5.94 1.24
N HIS A 12 -8.97 6.27 -0.04
CA HIS A 12 -8.00 7.11 -0.75
C HIS A 12 -7.92 8.50 -0.12
N THR A 13 -9.07 9.15 0.10
CA THR A 13 -9.14 10.52 0.62
C THR A 13 -8.53 10.64 2.02
N ILE A 14 -8.74 9.65 2.90
CA ILE A 14 -8.11 9.66 4.23
C ILE A 14 -6.61 9.35 4.18
N CYS A 15 -6.16 8.56 3.21
CA CYS A 15 -4.75 8.24 2.96
C CYS A 15 -3.99 9.40 2.31
N ASP A 16 -4.63 10.23 1.48
CA ASP A 16 -4.08 11.44 0.85
C ASP A 16 -4.23 12.70 1.72
N ASN A 17 -4.31 12.52 3.04
CA ASN A 17 -4.51 13.64 3.96
C ASN A 17 -3.17 14.12 4.56
N PRO A 18 -2.87 15.44 4.58
CA PRO A 18 -1.65 15.96 5.24
C PRO A 18 -1.51 15.58 6.73
N SER A 19 -2.65 15.33 7.38
CA SER A 19 -2.78 14.89 8.77
C SER A 19 -2.96 13.37 8.91
N LEU A 20 -2.58 12.57 7.90
CA LEU A 20 -2.69 11.11 7.85
C LEU A 20 -2.32 10.41 9.17
N LYS A 21 -1.25 10.84 9.83
CA LYS A 21 -0.78 10.26 11.10
C LYS A 21 -1.83 10.29 12.22
N TYR A 22 -2.79 11.21 12.17
CA TYR A 22 -3.89 11.30 13.16
C TYR A 22 -5.08 10.41 12.79
N ASN A 23 -5.16 9.94 11.55
CA ASN A 23 -6.24 9.10 11.04
C ASN A 23 -5.98 7.59 11.20
N ALA A 24 -4.88 7.18 11.82
CA ALA A 24 -4.50 5.76 11.94
C ALA A 24 -5.61 4.86 12.49
N GLN A 25 -6.34 5.33 13.52
CA GLN A 25 -7.46 4.58 14.09
C GLN A 25 -8.67 4.50 13.17
N ILE A 26 -8.96 5.57 12.42
CA ILE A 26 -10.06 5.59 11.45
C ILE A 26 -9.74 4.64 10.30
N ILE A 27 -8.51 4.71 9.77
CA ILE A 27 -8.04 3.81 8.71
C ILE A 27 -8.15 2.36 9.18
N ALA A 28 -7.65 2.03 10.37
CA ALA A 28 -7.74 0.68 10.93
C ALA A 28 -9.18 0.16 10.97
N ARG A 29 -10.15 0.99 11.37
CA ARG A 29 -11.58 0.59 11.37
C ARG A 29 -12.13 0.41 9.96
N VAL A 30 -11.79 1.31 9.04
CA VAL A 30 -12.26 1.26 7.65
C VAL A 30 -11.75 0.00 6.96
N VAL A 31 -10.47 -0.34 7.10
CA VAL A 31 -9.87 -1.50 6.42
C VAL A 31 -10.33 -2.84 7.00
N ILE A 32 -10.74 -2.88 8.26
CA ILE A 32 -11.38 -4.06 8.86
C ILE A 32 -12.79 -4.24 8.31
N GLN A 33 -13.54 -3.14 8.15
CA GLN A 33 -14.92 -3.19 7.70
C GLN A 33 -15.05 -3.38 6.18
N TYR A 34 -14.10 -2.85 5.42
CA TYR A 34 -14.07 -2.82 3.95
C TYR A 34 -12.66 -3.19 3.45
N PRO A 35 -12.20 -4.43 3.65
CA PRO A 35 -10.86 -4.86 3.26
C PRO A 35 -10.61 -4.72 1.75
N GLU A 36 -11.64 -4.91 0.91
CA GLU A 36 -11.57 -4.75 -0.55
C GLU A 36 -11.23 -3.31 -0.99
N ALA A 37 -11.41 -2.32 -0.11
CA ALA A 37 -11.06 -0.95 -0.41
C ALA A 37 -9.53 -0.74 -0.52
N VAL A 38 -8.73 -1.63 0.05
CA VAL A 38 -7.25 -1.54 0.07
C VAL A 38 -6.65 -1.76 -1.33
N THR A 39 -7.29 -2.57 -2.16
CA THR A 39 -6.86 -2.87 -3.54
C THR A 39 -7.61 -2.09 -4.60
N CYS A 40 -8.62 -1.30 -4.22
CA CYS A 40 -9.31 -0.41 -5.15
C CYS A 40 -8.32 0.62 -5.72
N VAL A 41 -8.30 0.77 -7.04
CA VAL A 41 -7.55 1.83 -7.74
C VAL A 41 -8.44 3.03 -8.04
N ASP A 42 -7.85 4.22 -7.98
CA ASP A 42 -8.44 5.47 -8.46
C ASP A 42 -8.20 5.68 -9.97
N SER A 43 -8.50 6.88 -10.47
CA SER A 43 -8.34 7.27 -11.88
C SER A 43 -6.89 7.34 -12.36
N LYS A 44 -5.91 7.23 -11.45
CA LYS A 44 -4.47 7.21 -11.75
C LYS A 44 -3.88 5.82 -11.58
N GLY A 45 -4.72 4.80 -11.46
CA GLY A 45 -4.29 3.44 -11.10
C GLY A 45 -3.76 3.31 -9.68
N MET A 46 -3.86 4.35 -8.83
CA MET A 46 -3.26 4.33 -7.50
C MET A 46 -4.23 3.72 -6.49
N THR A 47 -3.72 2.76 -5.71
CA THR A 47 -4.37 2.26 -4.49
C THR A 47 -4.18 3.23 -3.31
N PRO A 48 -4.93 3.08 -2.20
CA PRO A 48 -4.68 3.86 -0.99
C PRO A 48 -3.26 3.68 -0.43
N LEU A 49 -2.64 2.51 -0.64
CA LEU A 49 -1.26 2.27 -0.20
C LEU A 49 -0.26 3.18 -0.93
N HIS A 50 -0.47 3.49 -2.21
CA HIS A 50 0.36 4.47 -2.94
C HIS A 50 0.31 5.85 -2.28
N TYR A 51 -0.89 6.32 -1.92
CA TYR A 51 -1.08 7.61 -1.25
C TYR A 51 -0.35 7.66 0.10
N VAL A 52 -0.45 6.59 0.91
CA VAL A 52 0.31 6.49 2.17
C VAL A 52 1.82 6.52 1.89
N CYS A 53 2.29 5.86 0.83
CA CYS A 53 3.71 5.82 0.46
C CYS A 53 4.28 7.18 0.01
N LYS A 54 3.44 8.07 -0.51
CA LYS A 54 3.81 9.45 -0.86
C LYS A 54 4.02 10.34 0.37
N ALA A 55 3.36 10.02 1.48
CA ALA A 55 3.41 10.80 2.70
C ALA A 55 4.83 10.82 3.32
N PRO A 56 5.23 11.92 3.98
CA PRO A 56 6.48 11.95 4.73
C PRO A 56 6.46 10.90 5.85
N CYS A 57 7.35 9.91 5.80
CA CYS A 57 7.41 8.83 6.78
C CYS A 57 8.18 9.26 8.06
N LYS A 58 7.70 10.33 8.70
CA LYS A 58 8.34 10.96 9.89
C LYS A 58 7.77 10.49 11.23
N SER A 59 6.88 9.50 11.22
CA SER A 59 6.18 9.05 12.42
C SER A 59 5.95 7.55 12.36
N SER A 60 6.11 6.89 13.50
CA SER A 60 5.76 5.48 13.66
C SER A 60 4.30 5.19 13.31
N LYS A 61 3.39 6.18 13.44
CA LYS A 61 1.99 6.02 13.02
C LYS A 61 1.84 5.79 11.53
N ILE A 62 2.67 6.44 10.69
CA ILE A 62 2.67 6.20 9.24
C ILE A 62 3.15 4.78 8.95
N VAL A 63 4.20 4.34 9.64
CA VAL A 63 4.71 2.96 9.52
C VAL A 63 3.61 1.95 9.89
N SER A 64 2.87 2.17 10.97
CA SER A 64 1.76 1.30 11.35
C SER A 64 0.61 1.29 10.34
N ILE A 65 0.32 2.41 9.68
CA ILE A 65 -0.69 2.47 8.61
C ILE A 65 -0.23 1.63 7.41
N ILE A 66 1.04 1.79 6.99
CA ILE A 66 1.63 0.98 5.91
C ILE A 66 1.50 -0.51 6.25
N ASP A 67 1.98 -0.91 7.43
CA ASP A 67 1.94 -2.29 7.91
C ASP A 67 0.51 -2.86 7.90
N SER A 68 -0.47 -2.08 8.38
CA SER A 68 -1.88 -2.51 8.40
C SER A 68 -2.42 -2.76 7.00
N LEU A 69 -2.15 -1.86 6.04
CA LEU A 69 -2.61 -2.02 4.67
C LEU A 69 -1.95 -3.22 3.98
N CYS A 70 -0.65 -3.44 4.21
CA CYS A 70 0.07 -4.60 3.67
C CYS A 70 -0.53 -5.94 4.14
N ILE A 71 -0.98 -6.01 5.40
CA ILE A 71 -1.49 -7.25 5.99
C ILE A 71 -2.94 -7.52 5.58
N ILE A 72 -3.78 -6.48 5.49
CA ILE A 72 -5.21 -6.64 5.20
C ILE A 72 -5.44 -7.21 3.80
N ASP A 73 -4.81 -6.61 2.79
CA ASP A 73 -4.85 -7.14 1.43
C ASP A 73 -3.48 -6.96 0.74
N PRO A 74 -2.61 -7.99 0.84
CA PRO A 74 -1.27 -7.95 0.26
C PRO A 74 -1.24 -7.79 -1.26
N ALA A 75 -2.35 -8.04 -1.97
CA ALA A 75 -2.40 -7.85 -3.41
C ALA A 75 -2.12 -6.38 -3.80
N ALA A 76 -2.41 -5.42 -2.91
CA ALA A 76 -2.12 -4.00 -3.13
C ALA A 76 -0.62 -3.71 -3.30
N LEU A 77 0.27 -4.59 -2.82
CA LEU A 77 1.73 -4.42 -2.88
C LEU A 77 2.32 -4.51 -4.29
N VAL A 78 1.59 -5.14 -5.22
CA VAL A 78 2.04 -5.39 -6.59
C VAL A 78 1.15 -4.69 -7.63
N VAL A 79 0.22 -3.84 -7.19
CA VAL A 79 -0.58 -3.03 -8.11
C VAL A 79 0.29 -1.90 -8.63
N GLU A 80 0.40 -1.80 -9.95
CA GLU A 80 1.10 -0.70 -10.62
C GLU A 80 0.10 0.44 -10.89
N ASN A 81 0.55 1.68 -10.65
CA ASN A 81 -0.17 2.87 -11.08
C ASN A 81 -0.04 3.08 -12.60
N GLU A 82 -0.61 4.17 -13.13
CA GLU A 82 -0.50 4.51 -14.57
C GLU A 82 0.94 4.75 -15.06
N ASP A 83 1.85 5.11 -14.16
CA ASP A 83 3.29 5.27 -14.45
C ASP A 83 4.06 3.94 -14.41
N GLY A 84 3.37 2.82 -14.12
CA GLY A 84 3.99 1.51 -13.95
C GLY A 84 4.70 1.32 -12.60
N GLU A 85 4.46 2.22 -11.64
CA GLU A 85 5.10 2.18 -10.33
C GLU A 85 4.24 1.42 -9.31
N THR A 86 4.88 0.52 -8.58
CA THR A 86 4.33 -0.14 -7.38
C THR A 86 4.34 0.80 -6.17
N PRO A 87 3.62 0.49 -5.08
CA PRO A 87 3.67 1.31 -3.87
C PRO A 87 5.08 1.44 -3.27
N LEU A 88 5.90 0.37 -3.38
CA LEU A 88 7.29 0.40 -2.93
C LEU A 88 8.13 1.39 -3.74
N GLU A 89 7.96 1.45 -5.05
CA GLU A 89 8.70 2.39 -5.91
C GLU A 89 8.27 3.83 -5.65
N VAL A 90 6.96 4.07 -5.55
CA VAL A 90 6.41 5.38 -5.14
C VAL A 90 6.98 5.80 -3.78
N PHE A 91 7.10 4.87 -2.82
CA PHE A 91 7.73 5.16 -1.52
C PHE A 91 9.18 5.59 -1.69
N VAL A 92 10.02 4.83 -2.41
CA VAL A 92 11.44 5.15 -2.63
C VAL A 92 11.58 6.53 -3.28
N MET A 93 10.84 6.80 -4.35
CA MET A 93 10.90 8.09 -5.06
C MET A 93 10.48 9.25 -4.16
N SER A 94 9.40 9.06 -3.40
CA SER A 94 8.86 10.08 -2.49
C SER A 94 9.79 10.38 -1.31
N GLN A 95 10.52 9.40 -0.79
CA GLN A 95 11.43 9.64 0.34
C GLN A 95 12.77 10.22 -0.10
N ARG A 96 13.28 9.89 -1.30
CA ARG A 96 14.58 10.38 -1.83
C ARG A 96 14.69 11.91 -1.93
N SER A 97 13.59 12.57 -2.30
CA SER A 97 13.55 14.04 -2.43
C SER A 97 13.58 14.78 -1.09
N ARG A 98 13.48 14.06 0.04
CA ARG A 98 13.36 14.64 1.38
C ARG A 98 14.69 14.49 2.10
N THR A 99 15.68 15.26 1.67
CA THR A 99 17.05 15.28 2.17
C THR A 99 17.10 15.59 3.67
N GLY A 100 17.27 14.55 4.49
CA GLY A 100 17.49 14.61 5.94
C GLY A 100 18.06 13.26 6.41
N LYS A 101 18.59 13.18 7.65
CA LYS A 101 19.07 11.92 8.24
C LYS A 101 18.02 10.84 8.04
N GLU A 102 18.41 9.72 7.42
CA GLU A 102 17.51 8.60 7.13
C GLU A 102 16.80 8.16 8.41
N GLU A 103 15.52 8.49 8.48
CA GLU A 103 14.77 8.37 9.72
C GLU A 103 14.49 6.90 9.95
N LYS A 104 14.67 6.41 11.19
CA LYS A 104 14.40 5.01 11.58
C LYS A 104 13.06 4.49 11.04
N ASN A 105 12.07 5.38 10.92
CA ASN A 105 10.75 5.10 10.38
C ASN A 105 10.77 4.78 8.88
N GLN A 106 11.55 5.50 8.07
CA GLN A 106 11.69 5.24 6.63
C GLN A 106 12.32 3.86 6.39
N ARG A 107 13.41 3.54 7.09
CA ARG A 107 14.05 2.20 7.00
C ARG A 107 13.10 1.08 7.39
N ARG A 108 12.29 1.30 8.44
CA ARG A 108 11.30 0.31 8.87
C ARG A 108 10.18 0.14 7.83
N ALA A 109 9.62 1.22 7.30
CA ALA A 109 8.60 1.17 6.27
C ALA A 109 9.12 0.50 4.98
N MET A 110 10.33 0.84 4.56
CA MET A 110 11.00 0.20 3.42
C MET A 110 11.13 -1.32 3.63
N SER A 111 11.61 -1.73 4.82
CA SER A 111 11.75 -3.15 5.14
C SER A 111 10.41 -3.88 5.14
N ILE A 112 9.33 -3.26 5.65
CA ILE A 112 7.98 -3.84 5.61
C ILE A 112 7.53 -4.03 4.16
N LEU A 113 7.54 -2.96 3.36
CA LEU A 113 7.09 -3.01 1.96
C LEU A 113 7.87 -4.04 1.16
N HIS A 114 9.20 -4.02 1.25
CA HIS A 114 10.05 -4.99 0.55
C HIS A 114 9.76 -6.44 0.97
N ASN A 115 9.71 -6.70 2.28
CA ASN A 115 9.53 -8.06 2.79
C ASN A 115 8.14 -8.61 2.50
N GLU A 116 7.08 -7.82 2.68
CA GLU A 116 5.72 -8.26 2.40
C GLU A 116 5.51 -8.47 0.89
N THR A 117 6.08 -7.61 0.04
CA THR A 117 6.03 -7.80 -1.43
C THR A 117 6.71 -9.10 -1.82
N ALA A 118 7.91 -9.37 -1.29
CA ALA A 118 8.64 -10.61 -1.56
C ALA A 118 7.86 -11.86 -1.12
N LYS A 119 7.30 -11.85 0.10
CA LYS A 119 6.48 -12.95 0.63
C LYS A 119 5.25 -13.20 -0.25
N TYR A 120 4.56 -12.12 -0.64
CA TYR A 120 3.38 -12.22 -1.49
C TYR A 120 3.73 -12.80 -2.87
N MET A 121 4.83 -12.35 -3.48
CA MET A 121 5.30 -12.87 -4.77
C MET A 121 5.66 -14.36 -4.73
N VAL A 122 6.23 -14.86 -3.63
CA VAL A 122 6.47 -16.30 -3.46
C VAL A 122 5.14 -17.05 -3.36
N ARG A 123 4.21 -16.56 -2.53
CA ARG A 123 2.90 -17.19 -2.35
C ARG A 123 2.12 -17.34 -3.65
N ILE A 124 2.09 -16.29 -4.49
CA ILE A 124 1.38 -16.37 -5.78
C ILE A 124 2.04 -17.33 -6.77
N ARG A 125 3.38 -17.49 -6.71
CA ARG A 125 4.10 -18.48 -7.54
C ARG A 125 3.74 -19.90 -7.12
N ASP A 126 3.72 -20.18 -5.82
CA ASP A 126 3.38 -21.51 -5.28
C ASP A 126 1.93 -21.90 -5.59
N VAL A 127 1.00 -20.95 -5.51
CA VAL A 127 -0.41 -21.18 -5.87
C VAL A 127 -0.56 -21.49 -7.35
N LYS A 128 0.12 -20.73 -8.23
CA LYS A 128 0.11 -21.00 -9.68
C LYS A 128 0.68 -22.37 -10.02
N ALA A 129 1.84 -22.72 -9.44
CA ALA A 129 2.46 -24.03 -9.63
C ALA A 129 1.52 -25.17 -9.16
N SER A 130 0.85 -24.99 -8.02
CA SER A 130 -0.09 -25.97 -7.47
C SER A 130 -1.33 -26.16 -8.37
N ALA A 131 -1.87 -25.07 -8.92
CA ALA A 131 -3.00 -25.12 -9.84
C ALA A 131 -2.65 -25.83 -11.15
N GLU A 132 -1.45 -25.62 -11.69
CA GLU A 132 -0.98 -26.30 -12.91
C GLU A 132 -0.81 -27.81 -12.73
N ILE A 133 -0.35 -28.26 -11.56
CA ILE A 133 -0.26 -29.70 -11.23
C ILE A 133 -1.66 -30.31 -11.15
N ALA A 134 -2.61 -29.63 -10.51
CA ALA A 134 -3.98 -30.12 -10.35
C ALA A 134 -4.78 -30.25 -11.67
N ILE A 135 -4.44 -29.44 -12.68
CA ILE A 135 -5.05 -29.54 -14.03
C ILE A 135 -4.48 -30.74 -14.82
N ARG A 136 -3.27 -31.19 -14.48
CA ARG A 136 -2.54 -32.23 -15.22
C ARG A 136 -2.65 -33.64 -14.61
N GLY A 137 -3.20 -33.76 -13.39
CA GLY A 137 -3.40 -35.03 -12.67
C GLY A 137 -4.86 -35.45 -12.68
#